data_AF-A0A5C2CWC2-F1
#
_entry.id   AF-A0A5C2CWC2-F1
#
_cell.length_a   1.000
_cell.length_b   1.000
_cell.length_c   1.000
_cell.angle_alpha   90.00
_cell.angle_beta   90.00
_cell.angle_gamma   90.00
#
_symmetry.space_group_name_H-M   'P 1'
#
loop_
_entity.id
_entity.type
_entity.pdbx_description
1 polymer ?
#
loop_
_entity_poly.entity_id
_entity_poly.type
_entity_poly.pdbx_seq_one_letter_code
_entity_poly.pdbx_strand_id
1 'polypeptide(L)'
;MSVRMIWALTLADFRERVRRPSFLFVLLGAAALGYFAVPPDTSGYMLLRVGNYRGVYDSAYVGALIALVGGAWLTVGGFFVVKNAIARDEATGVGQILAATPMRTVVYTVGKFLSNLLVLGAMVVLLALTALLMVLVRGEAGEIDLVALWMPFLLLSMPMMALTAAAAVLFETIRPLRRGLGNIVWFVLAIAGLGQSVEAGGAFDVLGVGTVATSLEAAIVATYPDPGDTGLAIGFSDAEGPLRRYEWAGLDLTAELVLLRTAVLLFALGVAVLAAGWFTRFTPTSGTAGRRSEQETEALPAEARPTRFGAPVSAAVRGWIAARLLLSELRILVKGISYWWWTGAAALFATGLFVPYAQVINPMLPIGWIWPVLMWSRLGTQQTANGVDLLVAASVAGRRRLAAEWTAGVLITAVTGLAPLLRMAVAADWSGVAAWGAGLLFIPSLALAVGTLTRTARAFQALYLGAWYAVMNGVTAIDYMGTLRPVGQSAGDRPLLVAGVAAVLVLVTFVTREARHAWR
;
A
#
# COMPACT_ATOMS: atom_id res chain seq x y z
N MET A 1 -8.57 -29.15 23.20
CA MET A 1 -9.47 -28.84 22.05
C MET A 1 -9.09 -27.55 21.32
N SER A 2 -8.80 -26.45 22.04
CA SER A 2 -8.51 -25.13 21.46
C SER A 2 -7.27 -25.06 20.56
N VAL A 3 -6.15 -25.67 20.95
CA VAL A 3 -4.90 -25.64 20.15
C VAL A 3 -5.08 -26.31 18.78
N ARG A 4 -5.74 -27.48 18.75
CA ARG A 4 -6.05 -28.18 17.49
C ARG A 4 -6.93 -27.34 16.56
N MET A 5 -7.89 -26.59 17.12
CA MET A 5 -8.74 -25.68 16.34
C MET A 5 -7.96 -24.48 15.79
N ILE A 6 -7.10 -23.86 16.59
CA ILE A 6 -6.22 -22.76 16.14
C ILE A 6 -5.35 -23.25 14.97
N TRP A 7 -4.70 -24.40 15.14
CA TRP A 7 -3.82 -24.96 14.10
C TRP A 7 -4.57 -25.29 12.81
N ALA A 8 -5.74 -25.94 12.91
CA ALA A 8 -6.55 -26.28 11.76
C ALA A 8 -7.03 -25.04 10.99
N LEU A 9 -7.50 -24.01 11.70
CA LEU A 9 -7.93 -22.74 11.11
C LEU A 9 -6.76 -22.03 10.42
N THR A 10 -5.62 -21.96 11.11
CA THR A 10 -4.39 -21.34 10.61
C THR A 10 -3.94 -21.99 9.31
N LEU A 11 -3.83 -23.32 9.29
CA LEU A 11 -3.32 -24.06 8.15
C LEU A 11 -4.29 -24.06 6.97
N ALA A 12 -5.60 -24.07 7.22
CA ALA A 12 -6.62 -23.95 6.18
C ALA A 12 -6.54 -22.59 5.46
N ASP A 13 -6.50 -21.48 6.22
CA ASP A 13 -6.41 -20.13 5.67
C ASP A 13 -5.07 -19.91 4.93
N PHE A 14 -3.96 -20.43 5.48
CA PHE A 14 -2.65 -20.38 4.84
C PHE A 14 -2.64 -21.14 3.50
N ARG A 15 -3.13 -22.39 3.48
CA ARG A 15 -3.20 -23.20 2.25
C ARG A 15 -4.07 -22.57 1.18
N GLU A 16 -5.19 -21.95 1.57
CA GLU A 16 -6.04 -21.23 0.63
C GLU A 16 -5.31 -20.05 -0.02
N ARG A 17 -4.43 -19.36 0.72
CA ARG A 17 -3.66 -18.23 0.19
C ARG A 17 -2.51 -18.66 -0.70
N VAL A 18 -1.74 -19.67 -0.30
CA VAL A 18 -0.61 -20.18 -1.10
C VAL A 18 -1.05 -20.70 -2.46
N ARG A 19 -2.27 -21.22 -2.57
CA ARG A 19 -2.85 -21.72 -3.82
C ARG A 19 -3.37 -20.62 -4.76
N ARG A 20 -3.44 -19.37 -4.32
CA ARG A 20 -3.91 -18.26 -5.16
C ARG A 20 -2.76 -17.74 -6.02
N PRO A 21 -2.95 -17.48 -7.33
CA PRO A 21 -1.91 -16.93 -8.20
C PRO A 21 -1.30 -15.62 -7.67
N SER A 22 -2.08 -14.80 -6.96
CA SER A 22 -1.61 -13.56 -6.33
C SER A 22 -0.45 -13.79 -5.35
N PHE A 23 -0.40 -14.95 -4.69
CA PHE A 23 0.67 -15.25 -3.74
C PHE A 23 2.03 -15.38 -4.45
N LEU A 24 2.06 -15.99 -5.64
CA LEU A 24 3.27 -16.08 -6.46
C LEU A 24 3.81 -14.69 -6.82
N PHE A 25 2.95 -13.77 -7.26
CA PHE A 25 3.38 -12.41 -7.59
C PHE A 25 3.97 -11.66 -6.40
N VAL A 26 3.43 -11.87 -5.19
CA VAL A 26 3.99 -11.27 -3.98
C VAL A 26 5.34 -11.88 -3.63
N LEU A 27 5.50 -13.20 -3.76
CA LEU A 27 6.80 -13.86 -3.58
C LEU A 27 7.83 -13.37 -4.59
N LEU A 28 7.47 -13.24 -5.87
CA LEU A 28 8.34 -12.67 -6.89
C LEU A 28 8.73 -11.22 -6.56
N GLY A 29 7.80 -10.42 -6.04
CA GLY A 29 8.10 -9.07 -5.56
C GLY A 29 9.10 -9.06 -4.40
N ALA A 30 8.97 -9.99 -3.44
CA ALA A 30 9.94 -10.14 -2.34
C ALA A 30 11.32 -10.57 -2.85
N ALA A 31 11.39 -11.56 -3.74
CA ALA A 31 12.66 -11.98 -4.35
C ALA A 31 13.32 -10.84 -5.15
N ALA A 32 12.54 -10.09 -5.95
CA ALA A 32 13.03 -8.93 -6.68
C ALA A 32 13.58 -7.86 -5.72
N LEU A 33 12.89 -7.61 -4.61
CA LEU A 33 13.35 -6.70 -3.59
C LEU A 33 14.69 -7.13 -2.99
N GLY A 34 14.85 -8.41 -2.63
CA GLY A 34 16.12 -8.94 -2.13
C GLY A 34 17.25 -8.86 -3.16
N TYR A 35 16.94 -9.06 -4.45
CA TYR A 35 17.91 -8.90 -5.54
C TYR A 35 18.36 -7.44 -5.70
N PHE A 36 17.42 -6.50 -5.76
CA PHE A 36 17.75 -5.08 -5.93
C PHE A 36 18.39 -4.46 -4.69
N ALA A 37 18.18 -5.06 -3.51
CA ALA A 37 18.80 -4.65 -2.24
C ALA A 37 20.32 -4.70 -2.23
N VAL A 38 20.92 -5.64 -2.98
CA VAL A 38 22.37 -5.85 -3.01
C VAL A 38 22.87 -5.58 -4.43
N PRO A 39 22.98 -4.32 -4.85
CA PRO A 39 23.33 -4.02 -6.22
C PRO A 39 24.84 -4.24 -6.49
N PRO A 40 25.28 -4.45 -7.74
CA PRO A 40 26.71 -4.59 -8.05
C PRO A 40 27.47 -3.27 -7.85
N ASP A 41 28.79 -3.31 -7.69
CA ASP A 41 29.65 -2.12 -7.59
C ASP A 41 29.52 -1.16 -8.79
N THR A 42 29.11 -1.66 -9.95
CA THR A 42 28.88 -0.87 -11.16
C THR A 42 27.55 -0.13 -11.16
N SER A 43 26.69 -0.35 -10.16
CA SER A 43 25.40 0.32 -10.05
C SER A 43 25.56 1.71 -9.45
N GLY A 44 24.80 2.68 -9.99
CA GLY A 44 24.81 4.06 -9.48
C GLY A 44 24.03 4.27 -8.19
N TYR A 45 23.53 3.21 -7.54
CA TYR A 45 22.66 3.34 -6.36
C TYR A 45 23.02 2.36 -5.25
N MET A 46 22.71 2.72 -4.01
CA MET A 46 22.81 1.84 -2.85
C MET A 46 21.59 1.99 -1.95
N LEU A 47 21.28 0.93 -1.20
CA LEU A 47 20.13 0.87 -0.29
C LEU A 47 20.49 1.02 1.19
N LEU A 48 21.75 0.81 1.53
CA LEU A 48 22.31 1.03 2.86
C LEU A 48 23.70 1.64 2.68
N ARG A 49 23.88 2.82 3.25
CA ARG A 49 25.14 3.54 3.25
C ARG A 49 25.34 4.20 4.61
N VAL A 50 26.57 4.20 5.09
CA VAL A 50 26.95 4.95 6.29
C VAL A 50 27.96 6.00 5.84
N GLY A 51 27.55 7.26 5.74
CA GLY A 51 28.39 8.32 5.16
C GLY A 51 28.90 7.98 3.76
N ASN A 52 30.23 7.82 3.62
CA ASN A 52 30.91 7.42 2.38
C ASN A 52 31.41 5.96 2.39
N TYR A 53 30.86 5.14 3.29
CA TYR A 53 31.29 3.77 3.52
C TYR A 53 30.23 2.75 3.08
N ARG A 54 30.71 1.63 2.53
CA ARG A 54 29.92 0.43 2.21
C ARG A 54 30.55 -0.78 2.89
N GLY A 55 29.74 -1.61 3.54
CA GLY A 55 30.24 -2.90 4.04
C GLY A 55 30.58 -3.86 2.90
N VAL A 56 31.61 -4.68 3.08
CA VAL A 56 31.89 -5.80 2.18
C VAL A 56 30.65 -6.71 2.13
N TYR A 57 30.31 -7.24 0.95
CA TYR A 57 29.17 -8.16 0.79
C TYR A 57 29.47 -9.56 1.32
N ASP A 58 29.72 -9.66 2.62
CA ASP A 58 29.79 -10.90 3.39
C ASP A 58 28.40 -11.36 3.87
N SER A 59 28.36 -12.52 4.53
CA SER A 59 27.13 -13.08 5.11
C SER A 59 26.42 -12.12 6.07
N ALA A 60 27.17 -11.47 6.96
CA ALA A 60 26.62 -10.64 8.02
C ALA A 60 25.96 -9.37 7.45
N TYR A 61 26.70 -8.64 6.62
CA TYR A 61 26.26 -7.39 6.01
C TYR A 61 25.09 -7.61 5.05
N VAL A 62 25.16 -8.61 4.16
CA VAL A 62 24.05 -8.93 3.24
C VAL A 62 22.81 -9.38 4.01
N GLY A 63 22.97 -10.18 5.05
CA GLY A 63 21.88 -10.61 5.92
C GLY A 63 21.16 -9.44 6.58
N ALA A 64 21.91 -8.53 7.21
CA ALA A 64 21.34 -7.35 7.86
C ALA A 64 20.71 -6.37 6.87
N LEU A 65 21.37 -6.10 5.74
CA LEU A 65 20.88 -5.26 4.66
C LEU A 65 19.51 -5.73 4.15
N ILE A 66 19.40 -7.00 3.76
CA ILE A 66 18.15 -7.54 3.22
C ILE A 66 17.10 -7.68 4.33
N ALA A 67 17.48 -8.03 5.56
CA ALA A 67 16.53 -8.12 6.67
C ALA A 67 15.93 -6.76 7.06
N LEU A 68 16.73 -5.68 7.04
CA LEU A 68 16.26 -4.32 7.31
C LEU A 68 15.41 -3.78 6.16
N VAL A 69 15.93 -3.79 4.94
CA VAL A 69 15.23 -3.26 3.76
C VAL A 69 13.96 -4.08 3.51
N GLY A 70 14.08 -5.41 3.48
CA GLY A 70 12.97 -6.33 3.32
C GLY A 70 11.97 -6.25 4.47
N GLY A 71 12.45 -6.16 5.72
CA GLY A 71 11.59 -5.96 6.89
C GLY A 71 10.76 -4.68 6.79
N ALA A 72 11.41 -3.55 6.49
CA ALA A 72 10.75 -2.25 6.36
C ALA A 72 9.68 -2.26 5.25
N TRP A 73 10.04 -2.77 4.06
CA TRP A 73 9.11 -2.87 2.94
C TRP A 73 7.96 -3.84 3.21
N LEU A 74 8.22 -4.99 3.84
CA LEU A 74 7.18 -5.95 4.19
C LEU A 74 6.27 -5.45 5.32
N THR A 75 6.76 -4.61 6.24
CA THR A 75 5.89 -3.96 7.23
C THR A 75 4.85 -3.08 6.54
N VAL A 76 5.27 -2.28 5.56
CA VAL A 76 4.35 -1.42 4.80
C VAL A 76 3.48 -2.24 3.84
N GLY A 77 4.11 -2.95 2.90
CA GLY A 77 3.43 -3.66 1.81
C GLY A 77 2.77 -4.97 2.24
N GLY A 78 3.38 -5.71 3.16
CA GLY A 78 2.86 -6.99 3.65
C GLY A 78 1.50 -6.85 4.32
N PHE A 79 1.22 -5.71 4.98
CA PHE A 79 -0.11 -5.40 5.50
C PHE A 79 -1.19 -5.45 4.42
N PHE A 80 -0.95 -4.87 3.23
CA PHE A 80 -1.91 -4.92 2.12
C PHE A 80 -2.15 -6.33 1.60
N VAL A 81 -1.13 -7.20 1.70
CA VAL A 81 -1.22 -8.61 1.32
C VAL A 81 -2.08 -9.40 2.30
N VAL A 82 -1.87 -9.20 3.61
CA VAL A 82 -2.54 -9.99 4.64
C VAL A 82 -3.88 -9.44 5.12
N LYS A 83 -4.15 -8.14 4.92
CA LYS A 83 -5.40 -7.47 5.28
C LYS A 83 -6.52 -7.79 4.30
N ASN A 84 -7.14 -8.96 4.47
CA ASN A 84 -8.45 -9.35 3.96
C ASN A 84 -8.90 -10.70 4.56
N ALA A 85 -8.40 -11.05 5.73
CA ALA A 85 -8.51 -12.39 6.28
C ALA A 85 -9.93 -12.70 6.76
N ILE A 86 -10.52 -11.74 7.48
CA ILE A 86 -11.87 -11.77 8.04
C ILE A 86 -12.86 -11.28 6.98
N ALA A 87 -12.53 -10.21 6.25
CA ALA A 87 -13.38 -9.68 5.19
C ALA A 87 -13.62 -10.69 4.05
N ARG A 88 -12.65 -11.57 3.79
CA ARG A 88 -12.84 -12.70 2.86
C ARG A 88 -13.84 -13.72 3.39
N ASP A 89 -13.73 -14.12 4.65
CA ASP A 89 -14.68 -15.07 5.25
C ASP A 89 -16.12 -14.52 5.18
N GLU A 90 -16.29 -13.20 5.36
CA GLU A 90 -17.57 -12.51 5.20
C GLU A 90 -18.06 -12.56 3.75
N ALA A 91 -17.20 -12.22 2.78
CA ALA A 91 -17.56 -12.16 1.37
C ALA A 91 -17.81 -13.53 0.72
N THR A 92 -17.16 -14.60 1.19
CA THR A 92 -17.37 -15.97 0.69
C THR A 92 -18.52 -16.70 1.38
N GLY A 93 -19.12 -16.10 2.41
CA GLY A 93 -20.14 -16.74 3.25
C GLY A 93 -19.60 -17.76 4.25
N VAL A 94 -18.30 -18.09 4.21
CA VAL A 94 -17.64 -19.01 5.16
C VAL A 94 -17.76 -18.51 6.60
N GLY A 95 -17.79 -17.19 6.80
CA GLY A 95 -17.99 -16.55 8.09
C GLY A 95 -19.28 -16.97 8.79
N GLN A 96 -20.35 -17.24 8.04
CA GLN A 96 -21.62 -17.72 8.60
C GLN A 96 -21.50 -19.14 9.16
N ILE A 97 -20.77 -20.01 8.46
CA ILE A 97 -20.46 -21.37 8.91
C ILE A 97 -19.62 -21.29 10.19
N LEU A 98 -18.57 -20.45 10.20
CA LEU A 98 -17.71 -20.26 11.37
C LEU A 98 -18.47 -19.69 12.57
N ALA A 99 -19.44 -18.79 12.35
CA ALA A 99 -20.29 -18.25 13.40
C ALA A 99 -21.18 -19.33 14.05
N ALA A 100 -21.62 -20.34 13.29
CA ALA A 100 -22.42 -21.46 13.78
C ALA A 100 -21.61 -22.54 14.53
N THR A 101 -20.28 -22.53 14.45
CA THR A 101 -19.43 -23.48 15.21
C THR A 101 -19.25 -23.06 16.68
N PRO A 102 -18.92 -23.96 17.62
CA PRO A 102 -18.64 -23.61 19.03
C PRO A 102 -17.23 -22.98 19.21
N MET A 103 -16.80 -22.11 18.30
CA MET A 103 -15.48 -21.48 18.31
C MET A 103 -15.50 -20.13 19.06
N ARG A 104 -14.61 -19.97 20.05
CA ARG A 104 -14.41 -18.69 20.76
C ARG A 104 -13.78 -17.65 19.83
N THR A 105 -14.17 -16.39 20.00
CA THR A 105 -13.63 -15.27 19.21
C THR A 105 -12.11 -15.14 19.27
N VAL A 106 -11.50 -15.32 20.45
CA VAL A 106 -10.04 -15.28 20.63
C VAL A 106 -9.35 -16.39 19.82
N VAL A 107 -9.93 -17.59 19.76
CA VAL A 107 -9.38 -18.71 18.96
C VAL A 107 -9.40 -18.35 17.48
N TYR A 108 -10.45 -17.69 17.02
CA TYR A 108 -10.57 -17.22 15.65
C TYR A 108 -9.54 -16.12 15.33
N THR A 109 -9.44 -15.06 16.15
CA THR A 109 -8.52 -13.94 15.89
C THR A 109 -7.06 -14.37 15.98
N VAL A 110 -6.69 -15.21 16.95
CA VAL A 110 -5.34 -15.79 17.05
C VAL A 110 -5.03 -16.69 15.84
N GLY A 111 -5.98 -17.50 15.38
CA GLY A 111 -5.78 -18.32 14.17
C GLY A 111 -5.59 -17.47 12.91
N LYS A 112 -6.33 -16.36 12.76
CA LYS A 112 -6.12 -15.42 11.65
C LYS A 112 -4.80 -14.67 11.75
N PHE A 113 -4.38 -14.31 12.97
CA PHE A 113 -3.06 -13.73 13.23
C PHE A 113 -1.94 -14.69 12.82
N LEU A 114 -1.98 -15.95 13.25
CA LEU A 114 -0.97 -16.95 12.89
C LEU A 114 -0.96 -17.24 11.38
N SER A 115 -2.13 -17.27 10.71
CA SER A 115 -2.19 -17.41 9.25
C SER A 115 -1.51 -16.25 8.54
N ASN A 116 -1.80 -15.01 8.97
CA ASN A 116 -1.15 -13.82 8.44
C ASN A 116 0.38 -13.85 8.68
N LEU A 117 0.80 -14.29 9.87
CA LEU A 117 2.22 -14.45 10.21
C LEU A 117 2.91 -15.51 9.34
N LEU A 118 2.27 -16.64 9.05
CA LEU A 118 2.82 -17.65 8.14
C LEU A 118 2.97 -17.12 6.71
N VAL A 119 2.01 -16.33 6.23
CA VAL A 119 2.09 -15.70 4.89
C VAL A 119 3.26 -14.73 4.81
N LEU A 120 3.41 -13.85 5.80
CA LEU A 120 4.53 -12.91 5.84
C LEU A 120 5.87 -13.62 6.09
N GLY A 121 5.88 -14.63 6.97
CA GLY A 121 7.05 -15.46 7.24
C GLY A 121 7.54 -16.20 6.00
N ALA A 122 6.65 -16.66 5.12
CA ALA A 122 7.04 -17.25 3.84
C ALA A 122 7.79 -16.24 2.94
N MET A 123 7.43 -14.95 2.98
CA MET A 123 8.16 -13.90 2.26
C MET A 123 9.52 -13.62 2.91
N VAL A 124 9.61 -13.62 4.24
CA VAL A 124 10.88 -13.49 4.98
C VAL A 124 11.81 -14.65 4.66
N VAL A 125 11.31 -15.89 4.63
CA VAL A 125 12.11 -17.07 4.23
C VAL A 125 12.62 -16.91 2.80
N LEU A 126 11.79 -16.45 1.88
CA LEU A 126 12.23 -16.21 0.51
C LEU A 126 13.30 -15.11 0.42
N LEU A 127 13.19 -14.04 1.21
CA LEU A 127 14.24 -13.02 1.31
C LEU A 127 15.54 -13.60 1.88
N ALA A 128 15.47 -14.45 2.90
CA ALA A 128 16.63 -15.13 3.48
C ALA A 128 17.32 -16.07 2.48
N LEU A 129 16.55 -16.77 1.64
CA LEU A 129 17.07 -17.56 0.53
C LEU A 129 17.69 -16.66 -0.55
N THR A 130 17.07 -15.53 -0.84
CA THR A 130 17.61 -14.54 -1.79
C THR A 130 18.92 -13.94 -1.27
N ALA A 131 19.05 -13.72 0.03
CA ALA A 131 20.28 -13.25 0.67
C ALA A 131 21.44 -14.23 0.47
N LEU A 132 21.19 -15.53 0.66
CA LEU A 132 22.18 -16.57 0.37
C LEU A 132 22.61 -16.56 -1.10
N LEU A 133 21.65 -16.42 -2.02
CA LEU A 133 21.96 -16.27 -3.44
C LEU A 133 22.77 -15.00 -3.73
N MET A 134 22.47 -13.88 -3.07
CA MET A 134 23.20 -12.63 -3.29
C MET A 134 24.65 -12.71 -2.79
N VAL A 135 24.91 -13.34 -1.63
CA VAL A 135 26.29 -13.59 -1.17
C VAL A 135 27.07 -14.41 -2.21
N LEU A 136 26.46 -15.47 -2.73
CA LEU A 136 27.07 -16.33 -3.76
C LEU A 136 27.33 -15.60 -5.09
N VAL A 137 26.39 -14.75 -5.51
CA VAL A 137 26.47 -14.02 -6.79
C VAL A 137 27.46 -12.86 -6.71
N ARG A 138 27.56 -12.18 -5.56
CA ARG A 138 28.49 -11.06 -5.37
C ARG A 138 29.91 -11.56 -5.14
N GLY A 139 30.08 -12.66 -4.40
CA GLY A 139 31.35 -13.36 -4.27
C GLY A 139 32.48 -12.51 -3.66
N GLU A 140 32.15 -11.51 -2.85
CA GLU A 140 33.14 -10.63 -2.20
C GLU A 140 33.82 -11.30 -0.99
N ALA A 141 33.14 -12.27 -0.36
CA ALA A 141 33.66 -13.07 0.75
C ALA A 141 33.84 -14.54 0.34
N GLY A 142 34.91 -15.18 0.83
CA GLY A 142 35.24 -16.57 0.52
C GLY A 142 34.51 -17.61 1.37
N GLU A 143 34.00 -17.22 2.55
CA GLU A 143 33.31 -18.10 3.49
C GLU A 143 31.86 -17.67 3.72
N ILE A 144 30.95 -18.63 3.85
CA ILE A 144 29.52 -18.39 4.09
C ILE A 144 29.19 -18.83 5.51
N ASP A 145 29.00 -17.86 6.40
CA ASP A 145 28.38 -18.09 7.71
C ASP A 145 26.85 -17.98 7.60
N LEU A 146 26.15 -19.10 7.73
CA LEU A 146 24.68 -19.16 7.67
C LEU A 146 24.01 -18.54 8.91
N VAL A 147 24.66 -18.59 10.07
CA VAL A 147 24.12 -18.02 11.31
C VAL A 147 24.14 -16.50 11.21
N ALA A 148 25.28 -15.92 10.83
CA ALA A 148 25.40 -14.48 10.61
C ALA A 148 24.45 -13.98 9.52
N LEU A 149 24.22 -14.77 8.47
CA LEU A 149 23.32 -14.44 7.37
C LEU A 149 21.85 -14.39 7.77
N TRP A 150 21.37 -15.37 8.55
CA TRP A 150 19.93 -15.54 8.82
C TRP A 150 19.46 -14.98 10.15
N MET A 151 20.36 -14.78 11.11
CA MET A 151 20.03 -14.19 12.41
C MET A 151 19.32 -12.82 12.29
N PRO A 152 19.72 -11.89 11.40
CA PRO A 152 19.02 -10.61 11.24
C PRO A 152 17.56 -10.77 10.82
N PHE A 153 17.20 -11.78 10.02
CA PHE A 153 15.80 -12.02 9.65
C PHE A 153 14.93 -12.45 10.84
N LEU A 154 15.50 -13.26 11.73
CA LEU A 154 14.82 -13.73 12.93
C LEU A 154 14.67 -12.62 13.97
N LEU A 155 15.69 -11.78 14.14
CA LEU A 155 15.69 -10.73 15.15
C LEU A 155 15.01 -9.46 14.68
N LEU A 156 15.11 -9.09 13.40
CA LEU A 156 14.63 -7.80 12.91
C LEU A 156 13.32 -7.96 12.12
N SER A 157 13.31 -8.81 11.09
CA SER A 157 12.15 -8.92 10.20
C SER A 157 10.96 -9.65 10.84
N MET A 158 11.18 -10.79 11.51
CA MET A 158 10.11 -11.63 12.06
C MET A 158 9.23 -10.93 13.12
N PRO A 159 9.79 -10.20 14.11
CA PRO A 159 8.98 -9.44 15.07
C PRO A 159 8.10 -8.39 14.40
N MET A 160 8.62 -7.73 13.36
CA MET A 160 7.86 -6.76 12.57
C MET A 160 6.76 -7.43 11.74
N MET A 161 6.98 -8.65 11.24
CA MET A 161 5.94 -9.42 10.56
C MET A 161 4.83 -9.83 11.53
N ALA A 162 5.16 -10.16 12.79
CA ALA A 162 4.17 -10.40 13.82
C ALA A 162 3.36 -9.13 14.11
N LEU A 163 4.01 -7.98 14.31
CA LEU A 163 3.30 -6.72 14.55
C LEU A 163 2.35 -6.37 13.39
N THR A 164 2.82 -6.53 12.16
CA THR A 164 2.04 -6.30 10.94
C THR A 164 0.86 -7.26 10.82
N ALA A 165 1.07 -8.55 11.11
CA ALA A 165 0.01 -9.56 11.11
C ALA A 165 -1.07 -9.26 12.17
N ALA A 166 -0.68 -8.83 13.36
CA ALA A 166 -1.58 -8.48 14.44
C ALA A 166 -2.38 -7.21 14.12
N ALA A 167 -1.71 -6.19 13.59
CA ALA A 167 -2.36 -4.97 13.13
C ALA A 167 -3.39 -5.26 12.03
N ALA A 168 -3.08 -6.13 11.06
CA ALA A 168 -4.06 -6.51 10.03
C ALA A 168 -5.34 -7.12 10.62
N VAL A 169 -5.21 -8.00 11.62
CA VAL A 169 -6.37 -8.58 12.31
C VAL A 169 -7.15 -7.50 13.07
N LEU A 170 -6.48 -6.66 13.86
CA LEU A 170 -7.12 -5.57 14.62
C LEU A 170 -7.86 -4.58 13.71
N PHE A 171 -7.23 -4.18 12.60
CA PHE A 171 -7.81 -3.23 11.65
C PHE A 171 -9.04 -3.83 10.96
N GLU A 172 -9.10 -5.14 10.76
CA GLU A 172 -10.28 -5.79 10.18
C GLU A 172 -11.45 -5.89 11.15
N THR A 173 -11.20 -6.02 12.46
CA THR A 173 -12.28 -6.07 13.46
C THR A 173 -12.91 -4.69 13.68
N ILE A 174 -12.13 -3.61 13.60
CA ILE A 174 -12.60 -2.23 13.78
C ILE A 174 -13.29 -1.70 12.50
N ARG A 175 -14.60 -1.41 12.58
CA ARG A 175 -15.45 -0.99 11.43
C ARG A 175 -14.85 0.11 10.52
N PRO A 176 -14.40 1.28 11.02
CA PRO A 176 -13.83 2.32 10.15
C PRO A 176 -12.49 1.90 9.51
N LEU A 177 -11.66 1.12 10.22
CA LEU A 177 -10.34 0.69 9.76
C LEU A 177 -10.40 -0.51 8.80
N ARG A 178 -11.49 -1.27 8.81
CA ARG A 178 -11.72 -2.40 7.89
C ARG A 178 -11.72 -1.96 6.43
N ARG A 179 -12.18 -0.72 6.16
CA ARG A 179 -12.23 -0.13 4.82
C ARG A 179 -10.87 0.43 4.38
N GLY A 180 -10.84 1.16 3.27
CA GLY A 180 -9.63 1.77 2.73
C GLY A 180 -8.93 2.74 3.68
N LEU A 181 -9.65 3.40 4.59
CA LEU A 181 -9.06 4.32 5.58
C LEU A 181 -7.97 3.64 6.41
N GLY A 182 -8.19 2.40 6.85
CA GLY A 182 -7.19 1.68 7.63
C GLY A 182 -5.90 1.37 6.85
N ASN A 183 -5.95 1.33 5.53
CA ASN A 183 -4.73 1.17 4.72
C ASN A 183 -3.85 2.42 4.75
N ILE A 184 -4.48 3.60 4.68
CA ILE A 184 -3.78 4.88 4.77
C ILE A 184 -3.22 5.07 6.18
N VAL A 185 -4.05 4.80 7.20
CA VAL A 185 -3.62 4.90 8.61
C VAL A 185 -2.44 3.98 8.86
N TRP A 186 -2.50 2.71 8.42
CA TRP A 186 -1.36 1.80 8.56
C TRP A 186 -0.13 2.33 7.82
N PHE A 187 -0.27 2.79 6.58
CA PHE A 187 0.83 3.34 5.81
C PHE A 187 1.53 4.48 6.56
N VAL A 188 0.77 5.45 7.07
CA VAL A 188 1.30 6.58 7.84
C VAL A 188 1.96 6.10 9.13
N LEU A 189 1.32 5.21 9.88
CA LEU A 189 1.87 4.66 11.13
C LEU A 189 3.16 3.86 10.90
N ALA A 190 3.20 3.06 9.82
CA ALA A 190 4.36 2.28 9.45
C ALA A 190 5.53 3.20 9.07
N ILE A 191 5.32 4.16 8.16
CA ILE A 191 6.36 5.13 7.77
C ILE A 191 6.85 5.95 8.98
N ALA A 192 5.93 6.45 9.82
CA ALA A 192 6.32 7.19 11.02
C ALA A 192 7.12 6.31 11.99
N GLY A 193 6.72 5.05 12.19
CA GLY A 193 7.46 4.09 13.02
C GLY A 193 8.84 3.75 12.45
N LEU A 194 8.97 3.62 11.12
CA LEU A 194 10.26 3.46 10.45
C LEU A 194 11.16 4.68 10.71
N GLY A 195 10.64 5.89 10.51
CA GLY A 195 11.40 7.13 10.74
C GLY A 195 11.84 7.29 12.19
N GLN A 196 10.95 7.01 13.15
CA GLN A 196 11.29 7.05 14.58
C GLN A 196 12.36 6.01 14.96
N SER A 197 12.38 4.85 14.30
CA SER A 197 13.43 3.83 14.56
C SER A 197 14.81 4.29 14.06
N VAL A 198 14.87 5.17 13.07
CA VAL A 198 16.12 5.80 12.60
C VAL A 198 16.57 6.91 13.55
N GLU A 199 15.65 7.74 14.03
CA GLU A 199 15.97 8.96 14.79
C GLU A 199 16.13 8.75 16.31
N ALA A 200 15.23 7.99 16.96
CA ALA A 200 15.11 7.99 18.42
C ALA A 200 16.02 6.97 19.12
N GLY A 201 16.40 5.88 18.42
CA GLY A 201 17.19 4.78 18.98
C GLY A 201 16.57 4.11 20.23
N GLY A 202 17.32 3.18 20.82
CA GLY A 202 16.97 2.55 22.11
C GLY A 202 15.60 1.85 22.13
N ALA A 203 14.79 2.13 23.16
CA ALA A 203 13.49 1.47 23.37
C ALA A 203 12.45 1.73 22.27
N PHE A 204 12.65 2.75 21.42
CA PHE A 204 11.77 3.08 20.30
C PHE A 204 12.27 2.51 18.96
N ASP A 205 13.38 1.79 18.94
CA ASP A 205 13.92 1.11 17.76
C ASP A 205 13.20 -0.22 17.47
N VAL A 206 11.92 -0.11 17.09
CA VAL A 206 11.03 -1.26 16.89
C VAL A 206 11.51 -2.14 15.72
N LEU A 207 12.18 -1.56 14.71
CA LEU A 207 12.76 -2.30 13.57
C LEU A 207 14.18 -2.82 13.80
N GLY A 208 14.94 -2.22 14.72
CA GLY A 208 16.36 -2.51 14.91
C GLY A 208 17.32 -1.74 14.01
N VAL A 209 16.84 -0.66 13.41
CA VAL A 209 17.65 0.20 12.55
C VAL A 209 18.73 0.91 13.36
N GLY A 210 18.38 1.54 14.47
CA GLY A 210 19.33 2.23 15.34
C GLY A 210 20.40 1.28 15.89
N THR A 211 20.01 0.08 16.30
CA THR A 211 20.93 -0.96 16.79
C THR A 211 21.96 -1.35 15.73
N VAL A 212 21.51 -1.56 14.49
CA VAL A 212 22.41 -1.85 13.36
C VAL A 212 23.27 -0.63 13.04
N ALA A 213 22.70 0.58 13.05
CA ALA A 213 23.41 1.83 12.78
C ALA A 213 24.63 1.99 13.69
N THR A 214 24.41 1.89 15.00
CA THR A 214 25.48 2.02 16.01
C THR A 214 26.54 0.93 15.86
N SER A 215 26.14 -0.31 15.52
CA SER A 215 27.09 -1.40 15.29
C SER A 215 27.94 -1.19 14.03
N LEU A 216 27.34 -0.70 12.93
CA LEU A 216 28.06 -0.39 11.70
C LEU A 216 29.01 0.80 11.90
N GLU A 217 28.57 1.84 12.61
CA GLU A 217 29.40 2.99 12.95
C GLU A 217 30.62 2.58 13.78
N ALA A 218 30.44 1.72 14.79
CA ALA A 218 31.56 1.20 15.59
C ALA A 218 32.59 0.45 14.74
N ALA A 219 32.16 -0.34 13.76
CA ALA A 219 33.06 -1.04 12.85
C ALA A 219 33.82 -0.10 11.90
N ILE A 220 33.16 0.98 11.46
CA ILE A 220 33.80 2.03 10.65
C ILE A 220 34.85 2.76 11.47
N VAL A 221 34.54 3.19 12.70
CA VAL A 221 35.48 3.89 13.59
C VAL A 221 36.69 2.99 13.92
N ALA A 222 36.47 1.69 14.08
CA ALA A 222 37.57 0.73 14.32
C ALA A 222 38.51 0.59 13.10
N THR A 223 37.98 0.76 11.89
CA THR A 223 38.75 0.66 10.63
C THR A 223 39.39 1.99 10.22
N TYR A 224 38.68 3.10 10.47
CA TYR A 224 39.02 4.45 10.04
C TYR A 224 39.05 5.41 11.25
N PRO A 225 40.25 5.83 11.72
CA PRO A 225 40.40 6.67 12.92
C PRO A 225 39.78 8.08 12.83
N ASP A 226 39.56 8.58 11.61
CA ASP A 226 38.82 9.83 11.34
C ASP A 226 37.78 9.57 10.24
N PRO A 227 36.60 9.04 10.61
CA PRO A 227 35.64 8.56 9.64
C PRO A 227 34.86 9.69 8.95
N GLY A 228 34.83 10.89 9.51
CA GLY A 228 34.00 12.00 9.05
C GLY A 228 32.52 11.77 9.36
N ASP A 229 31.64 12.03 8.39
CA ASP A 229 30.19 11.80 8.52
C ASP A 229 29.88 10.29 8.53
N THR A 230 29.22 9.82 9.59
CA THR A 230 28.77 8.43 9.80
C THR A 230 27.24 8.31 9.80
N GLY A 231 26.54 9.29 9.23
CA GLY A 231 25.09 9.24 9.10
C GLY A 231 24.60 8.01 8.32
N LEU A 232 23.68 7.25 8.93
CA LEU A 232 23.03 6.11 8.29
C LEU A 232 21.97 6.59 7.29
N ALA A 233 22.12 6.17 6.04
CA ALA A 233 21.10 6.32 5.01
C ALA A 233 20.54 4.94 4.64
N ILE A 234 19.25 4.73 4.87
CA ILE A 234 18.49 3.57 4.37
C ILE A 234 17.51 4.05 3.30
N GLY A 235 17.64 3.51 2.10
CA GLY A 235 16.85 3.92 0.93
C GLY A 235 17.72 4.11 -0.30
N PHE A 236 17.09 4.37 -1.45
CA PHE A 236 17.81 4.65 -2.69
C PHE A 236 18.66 5.91 -2.52
N SER A 237 19.97 5.74 -2.49
CA SER A 237 20.96 6.81 -2.42
C SER A 237 21.91 6.69 -3.60
N ASP A 238 22.26 7.83 -4.21
CA ASP A 238 23.22 7.86 -5.30
C ASP A 238 24.62 7.52 -4.78
N ALA A 239 25.32 6.64 -5.49
CA ALA A 239 26.70 6.29 -5.20
C ALA A 239 27.63 7.32 -5.86
N GLU A 240 27.84 8.47 -5.21
CA GLU A 240 28.81 9.46 -5.67
C GLU A 240 30.25 9.04 -5.30
N GLY A 241 30.92 8.35 -6.23
CA GLY A 241 32.34 8.01 -6.14
C GLY A 241 32.65 6.61 -5.54
N PRO A 242 33.93 6.20 -5.55
CA PRO A 242 34.34 4.91 -5.01
C PRO A 242 34.20 4.90 -3.49
N LEU A 243 33.15 4.25 -2.99
CA LEU A 243 32.88 4.14 -1.56
C LEU A 243 33.96 3.31 -0.87
N ARG A 244 34.36 3.76 0.31
CA ARG A 244 35.34 3.06 1.14
C ARG A 244 34.71 1.82 1.75
N ARG A 245 35.44 0.70 1.71
CA ARG A 245 34.95 -0.58 2.24
C ARG A 245 35.38 -0.79 3.67
N TYR A 246 34.57 -1.48 4.44
CA TYR A 246 34.91 -1.96 5.78
C TYR A 246 34.32 -3.35 5.99
N GLU A 247 34.97 -4.13 6.84
CA GLU A 247 34.48 -5.44 7.27
C GLU A 247 33.59 -5.26 8.51
N TRP A 248 32.50 -6.02 8.58
CA TRP A 248 31.58 -5.99 9.70
C TRP A 248 31.27 -7.41 10.15
N ALA A 249 31.67 -7.75 11.37
CA ALA A 249 31.50 -9.10 11.92
C ALA A 249 30.02 -9.51 12.13
N GLY A 250 29.09 -8.57 11.98
CA GLY A 250 27.67 -8.78 12.20
C GLY A 250 27.20 -8.24 13.54
N LEU A 251 25.96 -8.61 13.87
CA LEU A 251 25.24 -8.02 14.99
C LEU A 251 25.40 -8.86 16.25
N ASP A 252 25.89 -8.27 17.33
CA ASP A 252 26.07 -8.98 18.59
C ASP A 252 24.71 -9.35 19.23
N LEU A 253 24.61 -10.60 19.68
CA LEU A 253 23.45 -11.11 20.41
C LEU A 253 23.46 -10.58 21.85
N THR A 254 23.01 -9.35 22.04
CA THR A 254 22.83 -8.79 23.38
C THR A 254 21.51 -9.24 24.00
N ALA A 255 21.50 -9.41 25.33
CA ALA A 255 20.27 -9.75 26.07
C ALA A 255 19.18 -8.68 25.89
N GLU A 256 19.59 -7.41 25.78
CA GLU A 256 18.70 -6.27 25.54
C GLU A 256 17.97 -6.39 24.19
N LEU A 257 18.70 -6.70 23.11
CA LEU A 257 18.11 -6.90 21.80
C LEU A 257 17.08 -8.04 21.84
N VAL A 258 17.47 -9.20 22.37
CA VAL A 258 16.57 -10.37 22.43
C VAL A 258 15.33 -10.07 23.27
N LEU A 259 15.48 -9.36 24.39
CA LEU A 259 14.37 -8.95 25.24
C LEU A 259 13.42 -8.00 24.50
N LEU A 260 13.95 -6.99 23.80
CA LEU A 260 13.14 -6.05 23.01
C LEU A 260 12.35 -6.76 21.91
N ARG A 261 12.99 -7.68 21.16
CA ARG A 261 12.31 -8.43 20.08
C ARG A 261 11.26 -9.39 20.63
N THR A 262 11.54 -10.02 21.77
CA THR A 262 10.56 -10.87 22.46
C THR A 262 9.38 -10.04 22.96
N ALA A 263 9.61 -8.84 23.50
CA ALA A 263 8.55 -7.93 23.92
C ALA A 263 7.66 -7.50 22.74
N VAL A 264 8.23 -7.20 21.57
CA VAL A 264 7.47 -6.89 20.35
C VAL A 264 6.60 -8.08 19.92
N LEU A 265 7.12 -9.31 19.95
CA LEU A 265 6.35 -10.52 19.64
C LEU A 265 5.18 -10.74 20.61
N LEU A 266 5.43 -10.57 21.91
CA LEU A 266 4.39 -10.68 22.95
C LEU A 266 3.34 -9.58 22.80
N PHE A 267 3.76 -8.36 22.49
CA PHE A 267 2.85 -7.25 22.21
C PHE A 267 1.98 -7.54 20.99
N ALA A 268 2.55 -8.05 19.90
CA ALA A 268 1.79 -8.44 18.71
C ALA A 268 0.74 -9.53 19.03
N LEU A 269 1.11 -10.53 19.82
CA LEU A 269 0.16 -11.54 20.29
C LEU A 269 -0.96 -10.92 21.16
N GLY A 270 -0.59 -10.00 22.07
CA GLY A 270 -1.54 -9.24 22.88
C GLY A 270 -2.55 -8.46 22.02
N VAL A 271 -2.08 -7.76 20.98
CA VAL A 271 -2.92 -7.05 20.01
C VAL A 271 -3.89 -8.00 19.29
N ALA A 272 -3.43 -9.18 18.87
CA ALA A 272 -4.28 -10.18 18.21
C ALA A 272 -5.37 -10.75 19.14
N VAL A 273 -5.06 -10.89 20.44
CA VAL A 273 -6.05 -11.27 21.46
C VAL A 273 -7.03 -10.12 21.72
N LEU A 274 -6.54 -8.89 21.85
CA LEU A 274 -7.38 -7.69 22.05
C LEU A 274 -8.36 -7.46 20.90
N ALA A 275 -7.95 -7.76 19.66
CA ALA A 275 -8.81 -7.67 18.49
C ALA A 275 -10.12 -8.48 18.63
N ALA A 276 -10.13 -9.52 19.47
CA ALA A 276 -11.32 -10.30 19.78
C ALA A 276 -12.44 -9.48 20.42
N GLY A 277 -12.11 -8.42 21.18
CA GLY A 277 -13.09 -7.58 21.86
C GLY A 277 -13.99 -6.77 20.89
N TRP A 278 -13.46 -6.39 19.73
CA TRP A 278 -14.21 -5.64 18.71
C TRP A 278 -14.83 -6.53 17.63
N PHE A 279 -14.56 -7.84 17.64
CA PHE A 279 -15.06 -8.75 16.62
C PHE A 279 -16.51 -9.18 16.90
N THR A 280 -17.44 -8.70 16.07
CA THR A 280 -18.88 -8.94 16.22
C THR A 280 -19.38 -10.23 15.53
N ARG A 281 -18.56 -11.28 15.49
CA ARG A 281 -18.89 -12.66 15.06
C ARG A 281 -19.85 -12.82 13.87
N PHE A 282 -19.57 -12.10 12.77
CA PHE A 282 -20.35 -12.15 11.52
C PHE A 282 -21.87 -11.98 11.69
N THR A 283 -22.33 -11.27 12.73
CA THR A 283 -23.76 -11.08 12.99
C THR A 283 -24.42 -10.34 11.82
N PRO A 284 -25.52 -10.87 11.24
CA PRO A 284 -26.15 -10.31 10.04
C PRO A 284 -26.84 -8.96 10.23
N THR A 285 -26.79 -8.34 11.41
CA THR A 285 -27.60 -7.15 11.75
C THR A 285 -26.95 -5.80 11.44
N SER A 286 -25.78 -5.75 10.80
CA SER A 286 -25.05 -4.48 10.57
C SER A 286 -24.70 -4.19 9.11
N GLY A 287 -25.12 -5.04 8.18
CA GLY A 287 -25.16 -4.68 6.78
C GLY A 287 -26.28 -3.66 6.59
N THR A 288 -25.98 -2.53 5.98
CA THR A 288 -26.93 -1.49 5.57
C THR A 288 -27.83 -1.99 4.43
N ALA A 289 -28.49 -3.15 4.60
CA ALA A 289 -29.87 -3.23 4.16
C ALA A 289 -30.54 -2.10 4.92
N GLY A 290 -31.03 -1.09 4.19
CA GLY A 290 -31.63 0.09 4.80
C GLY A 290 -32.66 -0.33 5.84
N ARG A 291 -33.00 0.60 6.73
CA ARG A 291 -34.27 0.58 7.47
C ARG A 291 -35.41 0.31 6.48
N ARG A 292 -35.65 -0.96 6.14
CA ARG A 292 -36.97 -1.45 5.86
C ARG A 292 -37.60 -1.40 7.22
N SER A 293 -38.33 -0.31 7.41
CA SER A 293 -39.30 -0.17 8.46
C SER A 293 -39.98 -1.53 8.63
N GLU A 294 -40.03 -2.05 9.84
CA GLU A 294 -40.93 -3.12 10.27
C GLU A 294 -42.42 -2.72 10.14
N GLN A 295 -42.75 -1.78 9.24
CA GLN A 295 -44.11 -1.36 8.89
C GLN A 295 -44.57 -1.89 7.53
N GLU A 296 -43.79 -2.73 6.85
CA GLU A 296 -44.23 -3.37 5.60
C GLU A 296 -44.14 -4.90 5.70
N THR A 297 -44.68 -5.43 6.81
CA THR A 297 -45.30 -6.76 6.80
C THR A 297 -46.79 -6.55 6.52
N GLU A 298 -47.09 -5.91 5.40
CA GLU A 298 -48.40 -6.03 4.78
C GLU A 298 -48.35 -7.29 3.92
N ALA A 299 -49.33 -8.17 4.12
CA ALA A 299 -49.37 -9.53 3.60
C ALA A 299 -48.91 -9.61 2.13
N LEU A 300 -47.91 -10.46 1.87
CA LEU A 300 -47.57 -10.87 0.50
C LEU A 300 -48.84 -11.45 -0.14
N PRO A 301 -49.41 -10.84 -1.21
CA PRO A 301 -50.54 -11.42 -1.89
C PRO A 301 -50.07 -12.74 -2.52
N ALA A 302 -50.69 -13.83 -2.11
CA ALA A 302 -50.53 -15.15 -2.69
C ALA A 302 -51.19 -15.20 -4.08
N GLU A 303 -50.63 -14.47 -5.05
CA GLU A 303 -50.80 -14.68 -6.49
C GLU A 303 -49.93 -13.64 -7.23
N ALA A 304 -48.63 -13.87 -7.33
CA ALA A 304 -47.77 -13.13 -8.24
C ALA A 304 -48.05 -13.61 -9.68
N ARG A 305 -49.14 -13.12 -10.28
CA ARG A 305 -49.33 -13.23 -11.73
C ARG A 305 -48.19 -12.49 -12.42
N PRO A 306 -47.57 -13.04 -13.47
CA PRO A 306 -46.55 -12.32 -14.22
C PRO A 306 -47.21 -11.09 -14.84
N THR A 307 -47.04 -9.93 -14.21
CA THR A 307 -47.34 -8.66 -14.83
C THR A 307 -46.43 -8.60 -16.06
N ARG A 308 -47.04 -8.63 -17.24
CA ARG A 308 -46.33 -8.33 -18.49
C ARG A 308 -45.57 -7.03 -18.21
N PHE A 309 -44.25 -7.04 -18.33
CA PHE A 309 -43.41 -5.85 -18.33
C PHE A 309 -43.74 -5.03 -19.58
N GLY A 310 -44.92 -4.44 -19.62
CA GLY A 310 -45.44 -3.53 -20.61
C GLY A 310 -45.39 -2.09 -20.13
N ALA A 311 -44.43 -1.76 -19.25
CA ALA A 311 -44.07 -0.36 -19.08
C ALA A 311 -43.53 0.10 -20.45
N PRO A 312 -44.08 1.16 -21.06
CA PRO A 312 -43.47 1.70 -22.27
C PRO A 312 -42.02 2.01 -21.93
N VAL A 313 -41.09 1.37 -22.63
CA VAL A 313 -39.69 1.78 -22.61
C VAL A 313 -39.72 3.25 -22.95
N SER A 314 -39.47 4.10 -21.94
CA SER A 314 -39.52 5.55 -22.12
C SER A 314 -38.68 5.87 -23.36
N ALA A 315 -39.29 6.56 -24.32
CA ALA A 315 -38.65 6.88 -25.58
C ALA A 315 -37.27 7.49 -25.27
N ALA A 316 -36.22 6.94 -25.88
CA ALA A 316 -34.86 7.40 -25.64
C ALA A 316 -34.77 8.89 -25.97
N VAL A 317 -34.82 9.74 -24.94
CA VAL A 317 -34.74 11.19 -25.13
C VAL A 317 -33.32 11.48 -25.63
N ARG A 318 -33.22 11.95 -26.88
CA ARG A 318 -31.99 12.52 -27.45
C ARG A 318 -31.62 13.76 -26.64
N GLY A 319 -30.85 13.56 -25.58
CA GLY A 319 -30.41 14.60 -24.66
C GLY A 319 -28.90 14.58 -24.44
N TRP A 320 -28.44 15.39 -23.47
CA TRP A 320 -27.04 15.50 -23.04
C TRP A 320 -26.58 14.25 -22.27
N ILE A 321 -26.58 13.09 -22.94
CA ILE A 321 -26.28 11.78 -22.34
C ILE A 321 -24.88 11.78 -21.71
N ALA A 322 -23.88 12.38 -22.37
CA ALA A 322 -22.52 12.45 -21.85
C ALA A 322 -22.43 13.27 -20.55
N ALA A 323 -23.05 14.46 -20.50
CA ALA A 323 -23.05 15.30 -19.30
C ALA A 323 -23.84 14.66 -18.15
N ARG A 324 -24.98 14.02 -18.44
CA ARG A 324 -25.75 13.28 -17.43
C ARG A 324 -24.96 12.09 -16.87
N LEU A 325 -24.23 11.36 -17.72
CA LEU A 325 -23.34 10.27 -17.30
C LEU A 325 -22.22 10.80 -16.42
N LEU A 326 -21.55 11.89 -16.82
CA LEU A 326 -20.49 12.53 -16.03
C LEU A 326 -20.99 12.99 -14.66
N LEU A 327 -22.13 13.70 -14.61
CA LEU A 327 -22.73 14.15 -13.35
C LEU A 327 -23.13 12.97 -12.46
N SER A 328 -23.59 11.87 -13.06
CA SER A 328 -23.94 10.65 -12.32
C SER A 328 -22.71 9.97 -11.74
N GLU A 329 -21.65 9.79 -12.53
CA GLU A 329 -20.38 9.21 -12.06
C GLU A 329 -19.73 10.08 -10.98
N LEU A 330 -19.73 11.41 -11.14
CA LEU A 330 -19.24 12.34 -10.12
C LEU A 330 -20.07 12.24 -8.83
N ARG A 331 -21.40 12.19 -8.95
CA ARG A 331 -22.29 12.00 -7.79
C ARG A 331 -22.01 10.68 -7.09
N ILE A 332 -21.80 9.59 -7.83
CA ILE A 332 -21.49 8.27 -7.25
C ILE A 332 -20.13 8.31 -6.52
N LEU A 333 -19.13 8.96 -7.11
CA LEU A 333 -17.78 9.08 -6.57
C LEU A 333 -17.76 9.87 -5.24
N VAL A 334 -18.54 10.94 -5.15
CA VAL A 334 -18.67 11.79 -3.95
C VAL A 334 -19.67 11.21 -2.93
N LYS A 335 -20.60 10.34 -3.35
CA LYS A 335 -21.60 9.76 -2.44
C LYS A 335 -20.92 8.99 -1.30
N GLY A 336 -21.32 9.31 -0.07
CA GLY A 336 -20.82 8.68 1.15
C GLY A 336 -19.56 9.34 1.74
N ILE A 337 -19.06 10.43 1.14
CA ILE A 337 -17.98 11.23 1.70
C ILE A 337 -18.53 12.15 2.81
N SER A 338 -17.84 12.18 3.94
CA SER A 338 -18.22 13.00 5.11
C SER A 338 -18.06 14.49 4.82
N TYR A 339 -18.91 15.33 5.42
CA TYR A 339 -18.80 16.79 5.34
C TYR A 339 -17.42 17.29 5.79
N TRP A 340 -16.84 16.68 6.82
CA TRP A 340 -15.49 17.01 7.33
C TRP A 340 -14.38 16.85 6.29
N TRP A 341 -14.56 15.95 5.32
CA TRP A 341 -13.58 15.78 4.24
C TRP A 341 -13.52 17.03 3.35
N TRP A 342 -14.68 17.65 3.07
CA TRP A 342 -14.76 18.89 2.30
C TRP A 342 -14.23 20.08 3.08
N THR A 343 -14.47 20.14 4.40
CA THR A 343 -13.85 21.13 5.28
C THR A 343 -12.33 21.04 5.23
N GLY A 344 -11.77 19.83 5.30
CA GLY A 344 -10.32 19.61 5.16
C GLY A 344 -9.79 20.00 3.77
N ALA A 345 -10.50 19.67 2.70
CA ALA A 345 -10.13 20.08 1.34
C ALA A 345 -10.14 21.61 1.18
N ALA A 346 -11.13 22.31 1.75
CA ALA A 346 -11.20 23.76 1.75
C ALA A 346 -10.06 24.39 2.58
N ALA A 347 -9.70 23.79 3.71
CA ALA A 347 -8.55 24.22 4.51
C ALA A 347 -7.22 24.03 3.77
N LEU A 348 -7.02 22.91 3.08
CA LEU A 348 -5.85 22.67 2.24
C LEU A 348 -5.78 23.67 1.09
N PHE A 349 -6.91 23.95 0.44
CA PHE A 349 -7.01 24.96 -0.61
C PHE A 349 -6.63 26.35 -0.10
N ALA A 350 -7.24 26.79 1.01
CA ALA A 350 -6.94 28.09 1.61
C ALA A 350 -5.45 28.19 2.00
N THR A 351 -4.94 27.18 2.70
CA THR A 351 -3.52 27.15 3.12
C THR A 351 -2.59 27.21 1.91
N GLY A 352 -2.89 26.48 0.84
CA GLY A 352 -2.12 26.47 -0.40
C GLY A 352 -2.02 27.83 -1.11
N LEU A 353 -2.99 28.73 -0.89
CA LEU A 353 -2.93 30.09 -1.44
C LEU A 353 -1.98 31.01 -0.66
N PHE A 354 -1.78 30.78 0.64
CA PHE A 354 -1.02 31.67 1.52
C PHE A 354 0.43 31.22 1.79
N VAL A 355 0.74 29.94 1.58
CA VAL A 355 2.12 29.45 1.80
C VAL A 355 3.13 30.02 0.80
N PRO A 356 4.43 30.14 1.19
CA PRO A 356 5.50 30.52 0.28
C PRO A 356 5.53 29.65 -0.97
N TYR A 357 5.92 30.21 -2.11
CA TYR A 357 5.84 29.52 -3.41
C TYR A 357 6.57 28.17 -3.42
N ALA A 358 7.74 28.07 -2.78
CA ALA A 358 8.47 26.81 -2.64
C ALA A 358 7.61 25.72 -1.96
N GLN A 359 6.86 26.09 -0.92
CA GLN A 359 5.98 25.18 -0.18
C GLN A 359 4.71 24.80 -0.93
N VAL A 360 4.28 25.63 -1.91
CA VAL A 360 3.15 25.31 -2.80
C VAL A 360 3.45 24.05 -3.62
N ILE A 361 4.67 23.96 -4.16
CA ILE A 361 5.10 22.83 -4.98
C ILE A 361 5.40 21.63 -4.07
N ASN A 362 6.23 21.82 -3.04
CA ASN A 362 6.57 20.78 -2.08
C ASN A 362 6.59 21.38 -0.66
N PRO A 363 5.71 20.99 0.28
CA PRO A 363 4.91 19.75 0.27
C PRO A 363 3.42 19.90 -0.06
N MET A 364 2.91 21.10 -0.35
CA MET A 364 1.46 21.32 -0.40
C MET A 364 0.75 20.55 -1.53
N LEU A 365 1.32 20.49 -2.73
CA LEU A 365 0.74 19.72 -3.84
C LEU A 365 0.65 18.22 -3.52
N PRO A 366 1.73 17.53 -3.06
CA PRO A 366 1.63 16.16 -2.59
C PRO A 366 0.58 15.95 -1.49
N ILE A 367 0.46 16.85 -0.53
CA ILE A 367 -0.56 16.77 0.54
C ILE A 367 -1.97 16.91 -0.05
N GLY A 368 -2.18 17.84 -0.98
CA GLY A 368 -3.46 17.99 -1.68
C GLY A 368 -3.84 16.72 -2.45
N TRP A 369 -2.85 16.08 -3.08
CA TRP A 369 -3.05 14.87 -3.88
C TRP A 369 -2.97 13.55 -3.10
N ILE A 370 -2.71 13.53 -1.79
CA ILE A 370 -3.00 12.32 -0.99
C ILE A 370 -4.45 12.32 -0.47
N TRP A 371 -5.05 13.49 -0.30
CA TRP A 371 -6.36 13.69 0.32
C TRP A 371 -7.53 12.93 -0.35
N PRO A 372 -7.69 12.91 -1.69
CA PRO A 372 -8.77 12.18 -2.37
C PRO A 372 -8.44 10.71 -2.70
N VAL A 373 -7.36 10.13 -2.15
CA VAL A 373 -6.91 8.77 -2.51
C VAL A 373 -8.01 7.70 -2.39
N LEU A 374 -8.89 7.81 -1.38
CA LEU A 374 -10.00 6.89 -1.20
C LEU A 374 -11.06 7.03 -2.29
N MET A 375 -11.26 8.23 -2.82
CA MET A 375 -12.18 8.48 -3.94
C MET A 375 -11.62 7.85 -5.21
N TRP A 376 -10.36 8.12 -5.55
CA TRP A 376 -9.72 7.53 -6.73
C TRP A 376 -9.65 6.00 -6.67
N SER A 377 -9.42 5.42 -5.50
CA SER A 377 -9.36 3.95 -5.34
C SER A 377 -10.66 3.22 -5.72
N ARG A 378 -11.77 3.96 -5.84
CA ARG A 378 -13.06 3.45 -6.29
C ARG A 378 -13.16 3.39 -7.83
N LEU A 379 -12.35 4.17 -8.56
CA LEU A 379 -12.34 4.14 -10.02
C LEU A 379 -11.97 2.73 -10.51
N GLY A 380 -12.74 2.22 -11.47
CA GLY A 380 -12.57 0.89 -12.02
C GLY A 380 -13.03 -0.27 -11.12
N THR A 381 -13.34 -0.03 -9.83
CA THR A 381 -13.68 -1.10 -8.86
C THR A 381 -15.12 -1.05 -8.36
N GLN A 382 -15.81 0.10 -8.44
CA GLN A 382 -17.14 0.30 -7.88
C GLN A 382 -18.19 -0.73 -8.35
N GLN A 383 -18.13 -1.12 -9.62
CA GLN A 383 -19.13 -2.02 -10.21
C GLN A 383 -18.99 -3.43 -9.64
N THR A 384 -17.76 -3.94 -9.60
CA THR A 384 -17.44 -5.24 -9.03
C THR A 384 -17.69 -5.23 -7.52
N ALA A 385 -17.32 -4.16 -6.82
CA ALA A 385 -17.52 -4.04 -5.37
C ALA A 385 -19.00 -4.03 -4.96
N ASN A 386 -19.89 -3.51 -5.81
CA ASN A 386 -21.33 -3.51 -5.57
C ASN A 386 -22.08 -4.66 -6.26
N GLY A 387 -21.38 -5.58 -6.94
CA GLY A 387 -22.00 -6.72 -7.63
C GLY A 387 -22.87 -6.36 -8.84
N VAL A 388 -22.75 -5.14 -9.38
CA VAL A 388 -23.56 -4.64 -10.51
C VAL A 388 -22.85 -4.71 -11.86
N ASP A 389 -21.67 -5.32 -11.91
CA ASP A 389 -20.82 -5.45 -13.10
C ASP A 389 -21.58 -6.03 -14.31
N LEU A 390 -22.40 -7.06 -14.08
CA LEU A 390 -23.23 -7.68 -15.13
C LEU A 390 -24.32 -6.75 -15.67
N LEU A 391 -25.02 -6.03 -14.78
CA LEU A 391 -26.07 -5.08 -15.16
C LEU A 391 -25.49 -3.94 -15.99
N VAL A 392 -24.30 -3.47 -15.61
CA VAL A 392 -23.66 -2.37 -16.32
C VAL A 392 -23.01 -2.83 -17.63
N ALA A 393 -22.50 -4.06 -17.67
CA ALA A 393 -22.00 -4.67 -18.89
C ALA A 393 -23.08 -4.83 -19.96
N ALA A 394 -24.35 -5.00 -19.57
CA ALA A 394 -25.48 -5.05 -20.48
C ALA A 394 -25.91 -3.67 -21.04
N SER A 395 -25.29 -2.57 -20.57
CA SER A 395 -25.62 -1.22 -21.03
C SER A 395 -24.92 -0.87 -22.36
N VAL A 396 -25.66 -0.21 -23.27
CA VAL A 396 -25.20 0.13 -24.63
C VAL A 396 -24.11 1.23 -24.66
N ALA A 397 -23.74 1.81 -23.51
CA ALA A 397 -22.88 3.00 -23.43
C ALA A 397 -21.54 2.76 -22.68
N GLY A 398 -20.96 1.55 -22.75
CA GLY A 398 -19.74 1.19 -22.00
C GLY A 398 -18.57 2.15 -22.18
N ARG A 399 -18.25 2.56 -23.42
CA ARG A 399 -17.14 3.48 -23.73
C ARG A 399 -17.37 4.90 -23.20
N ARG A 400 -18.58 5.44 -23.40
CA ARG A 400 -18.97 6.78 -22.94
C ARG A 400 -18.98 6.85 -21.41
N ARG A 401 -19.39 5.76 -20.77
CA ARG A 401 -19.35 5.64 -19.31
C ARG A 401 -17.93 5.54 -18.78
N LEU A 402 -17.03 4.80 -19.43
CA LEU A 402 -15.61 4.78 -19.07
C LEU A 402 -15.00 6.18 -19.15
N ALA A 403 -15.29 6.92 -20.22
CA ALA A 403 -14.85 8.31 -20.36
C ALA A 403 -15.42 9.20 -19.25
N ALA A 404 -16.70 9.03 -18.89
CA ALA A 404 -17.33 9.76 -17.78
C ALA A 404 -16.71 9.44 -16.42
N GLU A 405 -16.42 8.16 -16.14
CA GLU A 405 -15.75 7.68 -14.92
C GLU A 405 -14.33 8.27 -14.80
N TRP A 406 -13.56 8.22 -15.88
CA TRP A 406 -12.23 8.82 -15.95
C TRP A 406 -12.27 10.34 -15.76
N THR A 407 -13.17 11.03 -16.48
CA THR A 407 -13.32 12.48 -16.39
C THR A 407 -13.77 12.92 -14.98
N ALA A 408 -14.63 12.16 -14.31
CA ALA A 408 -15.01 12.42 -12.93
C ALA A 408 -13.78 12.34 -11.99
N GLY A 409 -12.90 11.35 -12.20
CA GLY A 409 -11.62 11.25 -11.49
C GLY A 409 -10.72 12.47 -11.73
N VAL A 410 -10.55 12.87 -13.00
CA VAL A 410 -9.78 14.06 -13.40
C VAL A 410 -10.33 15.33 -12.73
N LEU A 411 -11.66 15.53 -12.73
CA LEU A 411 -12.26 16.70 -12.08
C LEU A 411 -11.97 16.76 -10.58
N ILE A 412 -12.05 15.64 -9.85
CA ILE A 412 -11.72 15.60 -8.42
C ILE A 412 -10.23 15.90 -8.19
N THR A 413 -9.35 15.38 -9.04
CA THR A 413 -7.90 15.69 -8.96
C THR A 413 -7.61 17.16 -9.25
N ALA A 414 -8.29 17.75 -10.22
CA ALA A 414 -8.16 19.17 -10.53
C ALA A 414 -8.62 20.05 -9.36
N VAL A 415 -9.77 19.73 -8.75
CA VAL A 415 -10.30 20.48 -7.59
C VAL A 415 -9.35 20.42 -6.40
N THR A 416 -8.80 19.25 -6.09
CA THR A 416 -7.87 19.07 -4.96
C THR A 416 -6.48 19.67 -5.21
N GLY A 417 -6.07 19.82 -6.48
CA GLY A 417 -4.83 20.48 -6.89
C GLY A 417 -4.99 21.95 -7.30
N LEU A 418 -6.16 22.58 -7.09
CA LEU A 418 -6.49 23.88 -7.67
C LEU A 418 -5.65 25.03 -7.09
N ALA A 419 -5.40 25.04 -5.78
CA ALA A 419 -4.61 26.11 -5.15
C ALA A 419 -3.16 26.15 -5.67
N PRO A 420 -2.43 25.02 -5.75
CA PRO A 420 -1.13 24.99 -6.42
C PRO A 420 -1.16 25.46 -7.87
N LEU A 421 -2.15 25.04 -8.66
CA LEU A 421 -2.29 25.48 -10.05
C LEU A 421 -2.41 27.00 -10.17
N LEU A 422 -3.29 27.62 -9.37
CA LEU A 422 -3.49 29.07 -9.38
C LEU A 422 -2.20 29.81 -9.00
N ARG A 423 -1.49 29.33 -7.97
CA ARG A 423 -0.23 29.92 -7.52
C ARG A 423 0.88 29.79 -8.58
N MET A 424 0.99 28.64 -9.24
CA MET A 424 1.94 28.42 -10.35
C MET A 424 1.62 29.32 -11.55
N ALA A 425 0.34 29.49 -11.89
CA ALA A 425 -0.08 30.36 -12.99
C ALA A 425 0.23 31.85 -12.70
N VAL A 426 -0.03 32.32 -11.47
CA VAL A 426 0.33 33.68 -11.04
C VAL A 426 1.85 33.90 -11.03
N ALA A 427 2.62 32.88 -10.66
CA ALA A 427 4.08 32.90 -10.71
C ALA A 427 4.66 32.69 -12.12
N ALA A 428 3.82 32.54 -13.16
CA ALA A 428 4.19 32.25 -14.54
C ALA A 428 5.06 30.98 -14.72
N ASP A 429 4.94 30.01 -13.82
CA ASP A 429 5.68 28.74 -13.87
C ASP A 429 4.95 27.71 -14.75
N TRP A 430 4.98 27.94 -16.06
CA TRP A 430 4.30 27.06 -17.02
C TRP A 430 4.84 25.63 -17.04
N SER A 431 6.12 25.44 -16.68
CA SER A 431 6.71 24.11 -16.45
C SER A 431 6.03 23.37 -15.30
N GLY A 432 5.80 24.05 -14.18
CA GLY A 432 5.04 23.50 -13.05
C GLY A 432 3.59 23.19 -13.44
N VAL A 433 2.94 24.07 -14.21
CA VAL A 433 1.58 23.84 -14.73
C VAL A 433 1.53 22.62 -15.67
N ALA A 434 2.53 22.44 -16.54
CA ALA A 434 2.61 21.27 -17.42
C ALA A 434 2.78 19.97 -16.63
N ALA A 435 3.66 19.97 -15.61
CA ALA A 435 3.83 18.80 -14.74
C ALA A 435 2.56 18.52 -13.91
N TRP A 436 1.90 19.56 -13.40
CA TRP A 436 0.61 19.45 -12.74
C TRP A 436 -0.45 18.83 -13.66
N GLY A 437 -0.50 19.26 -14.92
CA GLY A 437 -1.38 18.70 -15.95
C GLY A 437 -1.09 17.23 -16.25
N ALA A 438 0.19 16.84 -16.28
CA ALA A 438 0.57 15.44 -16.44
C ALA A 438 0.13 14.58 -15.24
N GLY A 439 0.36 15.04 -14.01
CA GLY A 439 -0.10 14.38 -12.79
C GLY A 439 -1.63 14.27 -12.72
N LEU A 440 -2.34 15.33 -13.12
CA LEU A 440 -3.80 15.38 -13.22
C LEU A 440 -4.37 14.24 -14.08
N LEU A 441 -3.72 13.93 -15.19
CA LEU A 441 -4.13 12.84 -16.08
C LEU A 441 -3.63 11.47 -15.59
N PHE A 442 -2.42 11.42 -15.05
CA PHE A 442 -1.78 10.18 -14.60
C PHE A 442 -2.54 9.51 -13.45
N ILE A 443 -2.88 10.26 -12.39
CA ILE A 443 -3.43 9.66 -11.16
C ILE A 443 -4.76 8.92 -11.41
N PRO A 444 -5.79 9.53 -12.05
CA PRO A 444 -7.04 8.83 -12.34
C PRO A 444 -6.85 7.68 -13.34
N SER A 445 -5.92 7.82 -14.30
CA SER A 445 -5.62 6.77 -15.28
C SER A 445 -5.01 5.55 -14.61
N LEU A 446 -4.08 5.75 -13.68
CA LEU A 446 -3.49 4.69 -12.86
C LEU A 446 -4.55 4.02 -11.99
N ALA A 447 -5.38 4.80 -11.30
CA ALA A 447 -6.46 4.28 -10.46
C ALA A 447 -7.41 3.38 -11.25
N LEU A 448 -7.80 3.84 -12.43
CA LEU A 448 -8.77 3.17 -13.27
C LEU A 448 -8.17 1.91 -13.94
N ALA A 449 -6.91 1.96 -14.39
CA ALA A 449 -6.20 0.79 -14.92
C ALA A 449 -5.98 -0.29 -13.86
N VAL A 450 -5.42 0.08 -12.71
CA VAL A 450 -5.17 -0.86 -11.61
C VAL A 450 -6.49 -1.42 -11.08
N GLY A 451 -7.51 -0.57 -10.91
CA GLY A 451 -8.83 -0.97 -10.44
C GLY A 451 -9.51 -1.96 -11.39
N THR A 452 -9.42 -1.75 -12.70
CA THR A 452 -10.01 -2.66 -13.69
C THR A 452 -9.24 -3.98 -13.82
N LEU A 453 -7.90 -3.95 -13.80
CA LEU A 453 -7.07 -5.16 -13.88
C LEU A 453 -7.26 -6.05 -12.64
N THR A 454 -7.11 -5.46 -11.45
CA THR A 454 -7.08 -6.20 -10.18
C THR A 454 -8.45 -6.42 -9.53
N ARG A 455 -9.47 -5.63 -9.95
CA ARG A 455 -10.80 -5.61 -9.35
C ARG A 455 -10.81 -5.31 -7.83
N THR A 456 -9.77 -4.64 -7.32
CA THR A 456 -9.67 -4.26 -5.91
C THR A 456 -9.13 -2.84 -5.73
N ALA A 457 -9.74 -2.09 -4.82
CA ALA A 457 -9.30 -0.74 -4.46
C ALA A 457 -7.92 -0.75 -3.74
N ARG A 458 -7.58 -1.88 -3.10
CA ARG A 458 -6.37 -2.02 -2.28
C ARG A 458 -5.09 -1.95 -3.09
N ALA A 459 -5.11 -2.47 -4.32
CA ALA A 459 -3.94 -2.44 -5.21
C ALA A 459 -3.56 -1.00 -5.58
N PHE A 460 -4.54 -0.16 -5.94
CA PHE A 460 -4.28 1.25 -6.21
C PHE A 460 -3.81 1.98 -4.95
N GLN A 461 -4.43 1.73 -3.79
CA GLN A 461 -4.00 2.35 -2.53
C GLN A 461 -2.54 2.02 -2.21
N ALA A 462 -2.11 0.76 -2.36
CA ALA A 462 -0.72 0.35 -2.13
C ALA A 462 0.24 1.02 -3.13
N LEU A 463 -0.05 0.92 -4.43
CA LEU A 463 0.82 1.46 -5.49
C LEU A 463 0.92 2.98 -5.42
N TYR A 464 -0.21 3.67 -5.23
CA TYR A 464 -0.24 5.12 -5.19
C TYR A 464 0.44 5.67 -3.94
N LEU A 465 0.21 5.08 -2.76
CA LEU A 465 0.89 5.51 -1.53
C LEU A 465 2.41 5.27 -1.62
N GLY A 466 2.84 4.15 -2.21
CA GLY A 466 4.25 3.88 -2.46
C GLY A 466 4.88 4.90 -3.42
N ALA A 467 4.21 5.19 -4.55
CA ALA A 467 4.68 6.20 -5.50
C ALA A 467 4.69 7.61 -4.89
N TRP A 468 3.65 7.96 -4.14
CA TRP A 468 3.57 9.23 -3.40
C TRP A 468 4.71 9.39 -2.40
N TYR A 469 5.01 8.34 -1.62
CA TYR A 469 6.12 8.36 -0.67
C TYR A 469 7.48 8.43 -1.37
N ALA A 470 7.67 7.72 -2.48
CA ALA A 470 8.90 7.82 -3.28
C ALA A 470 9.14 9.27 -3.75
N VAL A 471 8.10 9.95 -4.25
CA VAL A 471 8.19 11.37 -4.62
C VAL A 471 8.53 12.25 -3.42
N MET A 472 7.87 12.04 -2.27
CA MET A 472 8.15 12.79 -1.04
C MET A 472 9.59 12.60 -0.52
N ASN A 473 10.23 11.47 -0.84
CA ASN A 473 11.62 11.17 -0.46
C ASN A 473 12.64 11.52 -1.56
N GLY A 474 12.25 12.29 -2.58
CA GLY A 474 13.20 12.78 -3.56
C GLY A 474 13.52 11.82 -4.72
N VAL A 475 12.74 10.74 -4.90
CA VAL A 475 12.95 9.80 -6.02
C VAL A 475 12.49 10.44 -7.33
N THR A 476 13.43 11.09 -8.02
CA THR A 476 13.17 11.85 -9.27
C THR A 476 12.63 10.99 -10.42
N ALA A 477 12.93 9.69 -10.44
CA ALA A 477 12.47 8.75 -11.46
C ALA A 477 10.94 8.60 -11.50
N ILE A 478 10.26 8.85 -10.37
CA ILE A 478 8.80 8.68 -10.22
C ILE A 478 8.14 10.04 -10.00
N ASP A 479 8.79 11.17 -10.33
CA ASP A 479 8.21 12.51 -10.16
C ASP A 479 7.10 12.83 -11.18
N TYR A 480 5.93 12.20 -10.99
CA TYR A 480 4.73 12.45 -11.79
C TYR A 480 4.02 13.76 -11.43
N MET A 481 4.41 14.41 -10.34
CA MET A 481 3.83 15.67 -9.87
C MET A 481 4.66 16.90 -10.30
N GLY A 482 5.92 16.71 -10.66
CA GLY A 482 6.89 17.78 -10.94
C GLY A 482 7.37 18.51 -9.70
N THR A 483 7.31 17.86 -8.53
CA THR A 483 7.55 18.49 -7.22
C THR A 483 9.01 18.52 -6.82
N LEU A 484 9.84 17.70 -7.46
CA LEU A 484 11.29 17.61 -7.20
C LEU A 484 12.11 18.50 -8.14
N ARG A 485 11.44 19.24 -9.02
CA ARG A 485 12.06 20.18 -9.95
C ARG A 485 12.50 21.46 -9.22
N PRO A 486 13.71 21.97 -9.50
CA PRO A 486 14.11 23.30 -9.06
C PRO A 486 13.21 24.39 -9.65
N VAL A 487 12.80 25.35 -8.82
CA VAL A 487 11.95 26.48 -9.26
C VAL A 487 12.63 27.25 -10.40
N GLY A 488 11.89 27.52 -11.47
CA GLY A 488 12.36 28.31 -12.62
C GLY A 488 13.11 27.51 -13.69
N GLN A 489 13.35 26.21 -13.49
CA GLN A 489 13.92 25.34 -14.53
C GLN A 489 12.84 24.67 -15.37
N SER A 490 13.17 24.34 -16.63
CA SER A 490 12.26 23.58 -17.50
C SER A 490 11.98 22.20 -16.92
N ALA A 491 10.74 21.72 -17.05
CA ALA A 491 10.37 20.35 -16.72
C ALA A 491 10.90 19.33 -17.75
N GLY A 492 11.50 19.80 -18.86
CA GLY A 492 11.95 18.96 -19.97
C GLY A 492 10.80 18.13 -20.54
N ASP A 493 11.13 16.93 -21.02
CA ASP A 493 10.17 16.02 -21.65
C ASP A 493 9.36 15.19 -20.64
N ARG A 494 9.66 15.30 -19.33
CA ARG A 494 9.03 14.46 -18.30
C ARG A 494 7.50 14.57 -18.24
N PRO A 495 6.87 15.78 -18.31
CA PRO A 495 5.42 15.88 -18.33
C PRO A 495 4.79 15.15 -19.53
N LEU A 496 5.46 15.18 -20.69
CA LEU A 496 5.01 14.47 -21.89
C LEU A 496 5.12 12.96 -21.71
N LEU A 497 6.20 12.46 -21.11
CA LEU A 497 6.35 11.04 -20.78
C LEU A 497 5.26 10.58 -19.80
N VAL A 498 5.01 11.33 -18.72
CA VAL A 498 3.97 11.01 -17.73
C VAL A 498 2.57 11.02 -18.37
N ALA A 499 2.28 12.01 -19.23
CA ALA A 499 1.03 12.05 -19.98
C ALA A 499 0.90 10.89 -20.98
N GLY A 500 2.00 10.50 -21.63
CA GLY A 500 2.07 9.32 -22.50
C GLY A 500 1.75 8.03 -21.73
N VAL A 501 2.36 7.84 -20.55
CA VAL A 501 2.05 6.72 -19.66
C VAL A 501 0.57 6.74 -19.24
N ALA A 502 0.01 7.91 -18.91
CA ALA A 502 -1.41 8.05 -18.60
C ALA A 502 -2.31 7.59 -19.76
N ALA A 503 -1.98 7.96 -21.01
CA ALA A 503 -2.70 7.52 -22.19
C ALA A 503 -2.63 6.00 -22.39
N VAL A 504 -1.45 5.39 -22.20
CA VAL A 504 -1.27 3.94 -22.23
C VAL A 504 -2.13 3.25 -21.16
N LEU A 505 -2.19 3.79 -19.94
CA LEU A 505 -3.02 3.22 -18.85
C LEU A 505 -4.53 3.26 -19.18
N VAL A 506 -5.00 4.34 -19.79
CA VAL A 506 -6.39 4.42 -20.29
C VAL A 506 -6.63 3.39 -21.39
N LEU A 507 -5.70 3.23 -22.34
CA LEU A 507 -5.78 2.23 -23.40
C LEU A 507 -5.82 0.80 -22.84
N VAL A 508 -4.94 0.48 -21.89
CA VAL A 508 -4.93 -0.83 -21.19
C VAL A 508 -6.27 -1.11 -20.56
N THR A 509 -6.89 -0.10 -19.93
CA THR A 509 -8.22 -0.27 -19.34
C THR A 509 -9.26 -0.61 -20.39
N PHE A 510 -9.26 0.13 -21.50
CA PHE A 510 -10.18 -0.07 -22.60
C PHE A 510 -10.05 -1.49 -23.18
N VAL A 511 -8.82 -1.90 -23.53
CA VAL A 511 -8.52 -3.23 -24.07
C VAL A 511 -8.93 -4.33 -23.09
N THR A 512 -8.66 -4.15 -21.80
CA THR A 512 -9.03 -5.13 -20.76
C THR A 512 -10.55 -5.30 -20.65
N ARG A 513 -11.32 -4.20 -20.74
CA ARG A 513 -12.78 -4.27 -20.70
C ARG A 513 -13.33 -4.95 -21.96
N GLU A 514 -12.86 -4.57 -23.14
CA GLU A 514 -13.29 -5.18 -24.42
C GLU A 514 -12.94 -6.67 -24.49
N ALA A 515 -11.73 -7.07 -24.09
CA ALA A 515 -11.34 -8.48 -24.03
C ALA A 515 -12.25 -9.28 -23.08
N ARG A 516 -12.59 -8.73 -21.91
CA ARG A 516 -13.53 -9.38 -20.98
C ARG A 516 -14.96 -9.45 -21.51
N HIS A 517 -15.38 -8.48 -22.32
CA HIS A 517 -16.68 -8.54 -22.99
C HIS A 517 -16.70 -9.61 -24.08
N ALA A 518 -15.62 -9.77 -24.84
CA ALA A 518 -15.52 -10.79 -25.88
C ALA A 518 -15.47 -12.24 -25.35
N TRP A 519 -15.00 -12.42 -24.10
CA TRP A 519 -14.91 -13.74 -23.44
C TRP A 519 -16.18 -14.13 -22.66
N ARG A 520 -17.15 -13.22 -22.50
CA ARG A 520 -18.45 -13.48 -21.87
C ARG A 520 -19.47 -13.84 -22.94
#